data_AF-A0A0H5RUI0-F1
#
_entry.id   AF-A0A0H5RUI0-F1
#
_cell.length_a   1.000
_cell.length_b   1.000
_cell.length_c   1.000
_cell.angle_alpha   90.00
_cell.angle_beta   90.00
_cell.angle_gamma   90.00
#
_symmetry.space_group_name_H-M   'P 1'
#
loop_
_entity.id
_entity.type
_entity.pdbx_description
1 polymer ?
#
loop_
_entity_poly.entity_id
_entity_poly.type
_entity_poly.pdbx_seq_one_letter_code
_entity_poly.pdbx_strand_id
1 'polypeptide(L)'
;GHEMGHFGLFFAMSIFISNDDLFKAFFIGQKSVYTGMFLFSHMLAPVEFAMQLLMTAFSRHNEFAADQFAVNAIDNPEDLVSGLKKLSVDNLSNLTPHWLLVALTYTHPPVIDRIQAIRLHAASSCVRKRL
;
A
#
# COMPACT_ATOMS: atom_id res chain seq x y z
N GLY A 1 17.45 -7.94 7.35
CA GLY A 1 16.08 -8.21 6.88
C GLY A 1 15.98 -8.20 5.37
N HIS A 2 16.18 -7.03 4.75
CA HIS A 2 16.02 -6.83 3.30
C HIS A 2 16.94 -7.71 2.42
N GLU A 3 18.18 -7.95 2.85
CA GLU A 3 19.15 -8.71 2.06
C GLU A 3 18.75 -10.18 1.85
N MET A 4 18.16 -10.81 2.86
CA MET A 4 17.69 -12.21 2.80
C MET A 4 16.60 -12.40 1.74
N GLY A 5 15.76 -11.38 1.53
CA GLY A 5 14.68 -11.43 0.52
C GLY A 5 15.23 -11.42 -0.90
N HIS A 6 16.28 -10.62 -1.17
CA HIS A 6 16.93 -10.59 -2.47
C HIS A 6 17.63 -11.91 -2.81
N PHE A 7 18.30 -12.52 -1.83
CA PHE A 7 18.89 -13.86 -2.01
C PHE A 7 17.83 -14.92 -2.33
N GLY A 8 16.70 -14.91 -1.60
CA GLY A 8 15.58 -15.82 -1.87
C GLY A 8 14.99 -15.63 -3.27
N LEU A 9 14.85 -14.38 -3.72
CA LEU A 9 14.36 -14.04 -5.05
C LEU A 9 15.29 -14.54 -6.16
N PHE A 10 16.60 -14.28 -6.06
CA PHE A 10 17.58 -14.77 -7.04
C PHE A 10 17.67 -16.29 -7.05
N PHE A 11 17.54 -16.93 -5.89
CA PHE A 11 17.49 -18.39 -5.80
C PHE A 11 16.24 -18.95 -6.51
N ALA A 12 15.05 -18.37 -6.26
CA ALA A 12 13.82 -18.75 -6.94
C ALA A 12 13.93 -18.55 -8.46
N MET A 13 14.51 -17.42 -8.90
CA MET A 13 14.80 -17.15 -10.31
C MET A 13 15.75 -18.19 -10.90
N SER A 14 16.78 -18.60 -10.16
CA SER A 14 17.72 -19.65 -10.62
C SER A 14 17.04 -20.99 -10.85
N ILE A 15 16.09 -21.38 -9.99
CA ILE A 15 15.27 -22.59 -10.19
C ILE A 15 14.41 -22.44 -11.45
N PHE A 16 13.79 -21.27 -11.61
CA PHE A 16 12.85 -21.00 -12.68
C PHE A 16 13.51 -20.97 -14.07
N ILE A 17 14.65 -20.27 -14.19
CA ILE A 17 15.44 -20.21 -15.43
C ILE A 17 16.04 -21.57 -15.78
N SER A 18 16.33 -22.42 -14.79
CA SER A 18 16.87 -23.77 -15.05
C SER A 18 15.84 -24.75 -15.62
N ASN A 19 14.54 -24.45 -15.56
CA ASN A 19 13.49 -25.36 -16.00
C ASN A 19 13.22 -25.25 -17.52
N ASP A 20 13.52 -26.30 -18.30
CA ASP A 20 13.34 -26.30 -19.75
C ASP A 20 11.88 -26.42 -20.20
N ASP A 21 11.02 -27.06 -19.41
CA ASP A 21 9.61 -27.26 -19.78
C ASP A 21 8.82 -25.96 -19.76
N LEU A 22 9.22 -25.03 -18.89
CA LEU A 22 8.70 -23.67 -18.89
C LEU A 22 8.90 -22.98 -20.25
N PHE A 23 10.12 -23.02 -20.80
CA PHE A 23 10.41 -22.37 -22.08
C PHE A 23 9.66 -23.04 -23.24
N LYS A 24 9.52 -24.37 -23.20
CA LYS A 24 8.71 -25.12 -24.17
C LYS A 24 7.23 -24.74 -24.11
N ALA A 25 6.67 -24.55 -22.91
CA ALA A 25 5.26 -24.16 -22.74
C ALA A 25 4.94 -22.79 -23.36
N PHE A 26 5.93 -21.89 -23.43
CA PHE A 26 5.82 -20.60 -24.12
C PHE A 26 6.32 -20.64 -25.59
N PHE A 27 6.50 -21.83 -26.16
CA PHE A 27 6.95 -22.06 -27.54
C PHE A 27 8.32 -21.43 -27.88
N ILE A 28 9.23 -21.37 -26.91
CA ILE A 28 10.54 -20.73 -27.06
C ILE A 28 11.59 -21.78 -27.45
N GLY A 29 12.05 -21.73 -28.70
CA GLY A 29 13.00 -22.70 -29.26
C GLY A 29 14.46 -22.52 -28.84
N GLN A 30 14.88 -21.30 -28.49
CA GLN A 30 16.22 -21.04 -27.96
C GLN A 30 16.15 -20.37 -26.59
N LYS A 31 16.73 -21.06 -25.60
CA LYS A 31 16.79 -20.58 -24.22
C LYS A 31 17.81 -19.44 -24.12
N SER A 32 17.37 -18.28 -23.62
CA SER A 32 18.26 -17.17 -23.28
C SER A 32 18.02 -16.74 -21.85
N VAL A 33 19.07 -16.26 -21.18
CA VAL A 33 18.98 -15.73 -19.80
C VAL A 33 17.99 -14.56 -19.74
N TYR A 34 18.02 -13.69 -20.76
CA TYR A 34 17.11 -12.53 -20.87
C TYR A 34 15.65 -12.96 -20.90
N THR A 35 15.31 -13.93 -21.76
CA THR A 35 13.95 -14.48 -21.86
C THR A 35 13.51 -15.11 -20.54
N GLY A 36 14.41 -15.79 -19.84
CA GLY A 36 14.13 -16.36 -18.53
C GLY A 36 13.80 -15.31 -17.47
N MET A 37 14.56 -14.21 -17.43
CA MET A 37 14.29 -13.07 -16.53
C MET A 37 12.93 -12.41 -16.83
N PHE A 38 12.60 -12.23 -18.12
CA PHE A 38 11.31 -11.67 -18.55
C PHE A 38 10.12 -12.55 -18.14
N LEU A 39 10.20 -13.87 -18.35
CA LEU A 39 9.13 -14.78 -17.96
C LEU A 39 8.99 -14.85 -16.43
N PHE A 40 10.11 -14.83 -15.71
CA PHE A 40 10.11 -14.83 -14.26
C PHE A 40 9.43 -13.58 -13.68
N SER A 41 9.72 -12.39 -14.21
CA SER A 41 9.06 -11.16 -13.72
C SER A 41 7.55 -11.18 -13.93
N HIS A 42 7.09 -11.72 -15.07
CA HIS A 42 5.66 -11.89 -15.33
C HIS A 42 5.01 -12.93 -14.40
N MET A 43 5.70 -14.03 -14.10
CA MET A 43 5.16 -15.02 -13.16
C MET A 43 5.15 -14.50 -11.71
N LEU A 44 6.03 -13.57 -11.37
CA LEU A 44 6.05 -12.95 -10.04
C LEU A 44 4.95 -11.90 -9.86
N ALA A 45 4.42 -11.31 -10.94
CA ALA A 45 3.43 -10.23 -10.88
C ALA A 45 2.17 -10.53 -10.02
N PRO A 46 1.56 -11.74 -10.05
CA PRO A 46 0.43 -12.06 -9.18
C PRO A 46 0.82 -12.09 -7.69
N VAL A 47 2.04 -12.53 -7.38
CA VAL A 47 2.58 -12.54 -6.01
C VAL A 47 2.79 -11.10 -5.53
N GLU A 48 3.38 -10.26 -6.38
CA GLU A 48 3.56 -8.83 -6.11
C GLU A 48 2.22 -8.13 -5.89
N PHE A 49 1.22 -8.43 -6.72
CA PHE A 49 -0.13 -7.89 -6.57
C PHE A 49 -0.76 -8.30 -5.22
N ALA A 50 -0.68 -9.57 -4.84
CA ALA A 50 -1.19 -10.03 -3.55
C ALA A 50 -0.48 -9.34 -2.37
N MET A 51 0.85 -9.21 -2.45
CA MET A 51 1.64 -8.47 -1.46
C MET A 51 1.24 -6.99 -1.40
N GLN A 52 0.99 -6.36 -2.56
CA GLN A 52 0.54 -4.97 -2.64
C GLN A 52 -0.81 -4.76 -1.95
N LEU A 53 -1.76 -5.69 -2.10
CA LEU A 53 -3.04 -5.61 -1.39
C LEU A 53 -2.86 -5.61 0.13
N LEU A 54 -1.98 -6.47 0.65
CA LEU A 54 -1.68 -6.54 2.08
C LEU A 54 -0.98 -5.25 2.55
N MET A 55 0.01 -4.78 1.81
CA MET A 55 0.79 -3.60 2.17
C MET A 55 -0.04 -2.32 2.11
N THR A 56 -0.90 -2.16 1.11
CA THR A 56 -1.81 -1.00 1.02
C THR A 56 -2.84 -1.03 2.15
N ALA A 57 -3.39 -2.19 2.52
CA ALA A 57 -4.27 -2.32 3.68
C ALA A 57 -3.56 -1.94 4.99
N PHE A 58 -2.35 -2.44 5.21
CA PHE A 58 -1.54 -2.10 6.39
C PHE A 58 -1.19 -0.60 6.43
N SER A 59 -0.81 -0.02 5.30
CA SER A 59 -0.53 1.42 5.17
C SER A 59 -1.74 2.27 5.55
N ARG A 60 -2.94 1.94 5.06
CA ARG A 60 -4.16 2.67 5.41
C ARG A 60 -4.50 2.56 6.90
N HIS A 61 -4.26 1.41 7.52
CA HIS A 61 -4.44 1.25 8.97
C HIS A 61 -3.48 2.16 9.75
N ASN A 62 -2.22 2.24 9.34
CA ASN A 62 -1.21 3.09 9.98
C ASN A 62 -1.55 4.58 9.86
N GLU A 63 -2.14 5.02 8.75
CA GLU A 63 -2.62 6.41 8.62
C GLU A 63 -3.68 6.75 9.67
N PHE A 64 -4.66 5.86 9.90
CA PHE A 64 -5.67 6.10 10.94
C PHE A 64 -5.05 6.08 12.34
N ALA A 65 -4.09 5.19 12.60
CA ALA A 65 -3.38 5.16 13.87
C ALA A 65 -2.55 6.46 14.09
N ALA A 66 -1.91 6.95 13.03
CA ALA A 66 -1.15 8.20 13.07
C ALA A 66 -2.06 9.42 13.29
N ASP A 67 -3.23 9.47 12.64
CA ASP A 67 -4.24 10.51 12.85
C ASP A 67 -4.73 10.53 14.31
N GLN A 68 -5.02 9.36 14.88
CA GLN A 68 -5.42 9.25 16.30
C GLN A 68 -4.31 9.70 17.24
N PHE A 69 -3.06 9.32 16.95
CA PHE A 69 -1.91 9.77 17.71
C PHE A 69 -1.77 11.30 17.66
N ALA A 70 -1.88 11.89 16.47
CA ALA A 70 -1.80 13.34 16.28
C ALA A 70 -2.90 14.07 17.05
N VAL A 71 -4.15 13.60 16.99
CA VAL A 71 -5.28 14.18 17.75
C VAL A 71 -5.02 14.17 19.26
N ASN A 72 -4.36 13.14 19.78
CA ASN A 72 -4.04 13.06 21.21
C ASN A 72 -2.84 13.94 21.60
N ALA A 73 -1.97 14.28 20.64
CA ALA A 73 -0.76 15.05 20.85
C ALA A 73 -0.93 16.58 20.70
N ILE A 74 -2.04 17.03 20.10
CA ILE A 74 -2.32 18.46 19.86
C ILE A 74 -3.55 18.94 20.64
N ASP A 75 -3.58 20.23 20.97
CA ASP A 75 -4.70 20.82 21.74
C ASP A 75 -5.96 21.00 20.89
N ASN A 76 -5.82 21.33 19.60
CA ASN A 76 -6.93 21.57 18.68
C ASN A 76 -6.92 20.63 17.46
N PRO A 77 -7.76 19.58 17.46
CA PRO A 77 -7.87 18.63 16.35
C PRO A 77 -8.30 19.25 15.00
N GLU A 78 -8.96 20.42 15.01
CA GLU A 78 -9.35 21.07 13.76
C GLU A 78 -8.16 21.67 12.99
N ASP A 79 -7.01 21.91 13.65
CA ASP A 79 -5.80 22.35 12.96
C ASP A 79 -5.26 21.26 12.01
N LEU A 80 -5.32 20.00 12.46
CA LEU A 80 -4.98 18.83 11.63
C LEU A 80 -5.95 18.70 10.44
N VAL A 81 -7.26 18.85 10.68
CA VAL A 81 -8.28 18.83 9.63
C VAL A 81 -8.04 19.93 8.59
N SER A 82 -7.70 21.14 9.05
CA SER A 82 -7.38 22.28 8.19
C SER A 82 -6.15 22.00 7.31
N GLY A 83 -5.09 21.44 7.91
CA GLY A 83 -3.88 21.02 7.19
C GLY A 83 -4.17 19.98 6.11
N LEU A 84 -4.95 18.93 6.43
CA LEU A 84 -5.34 17.90 5.47
C LEU A 84 -6.18 18.46 4.31
N LYS A 85 -7.10 19.39 4.59
CA LYS A 85 -7.89 20.07 3.54
C LYS A 85 -7.00 20.89 2.63
N LYS A 86 -6.08 21.69 3.20
CA LYS A 86 -5.15 22.50 2.43
C LYS A 86 -4.28 21.64 1.52
N LEU A 87 -3.68 20.57 2.05
CA LEU A 87 -2.90 19.61 1.26
C LEU A 87 -3.72 18.94 0.15
N SER A 88 -5.00 18.66 0.41
CA SER A 88 -5.88 18.07 -0.61
C SER A 88 -6.16 19.04 -1.76
N VAL A 89 -6.38 20.31 -1.45
CA VAL A 89 -6.58 21.37 -2.43
C VAL A 89 -5.30 21.60 -3.23
N ASP A 90 -4.16 21.73 -2.55
CA ASP A 90 -2.86 21.99 -3.17
C ASP A 90 -2.46 20.86 -4.14
N ASN A 91 -2.81 19.61 -3.81
CA ASN A 91 -2.52 18.44 -4.65
C ASN A 91 -3.67 18.03 -5.58
N LEU A 92 -4.76 18.80 -5.67
CA LEU A 92 -5.96 18.47 -6.48
C LEU A 92 -6.45 17.03 -6.26
N SER A 93 -6.46 16.61 -5.00
CA SER A 93 -6.69 15.21 -4.62
C SER A 93 -8.12 14.79 -4.96
N ASN A 94 -8.28 13.57 -5.49
CA ASN A 94 -9.59 12.98 -5.69
C ASN A 94 -10.24 12.68 -4.33
N LEU A 95 -11.34 13.37 -4.03
CA LEU A 95 -12.05 13.25 -2.75
C LEU A 95 -13.03 12.06 -2.72
N THR A 96 -13.42 11.54 -3.88
CA THR A 96 -14.39 10.45 -4.02
C THR A 96 -13.91 9.37 -4.98
N PRO A 97 -12.73 8.77 -4.73
CA PRO A 97 -12.27 7.64 -5.52
C PRO A 97 -13.18 6.42 -5.32
N HIS A 98 -13.30 5.59 -6.35
CA HIS A 98 -14.06 4.35 -6.25
C HIS A 98 -13.43 3.41 -5.21
N TRP A 99 -14.25 2.79 -4.35
CA TRP A 99 -13.80 1.97 -3.22
C TRP A 99 -12.83 0.85 -3.63
N LEU A 100 -13.06 0.21 -4.79
CA LEU A 100 -12.19 -0.85 -5.29
C LEU A 100 -10.81 -0.31 -5.65
N LEU A 101 -10.74 0.86 -6.27
CA LEU A 101 -9.46 1.49 -6.60
C LEU A 101 -8.69 1.86 -5.31
N VAL A 102 -9.41 2.33 -4.29
CA VAL A 102 -8.82 2.61 -2.97
C VAL A 102 -8.26 1.33 -2.37
N ALA A 103 -9.03 0.24 -2.37
CA ALA A 103 -8.63 -1.02 -1.79
C ALA A 103 -7.40 -1.62 -2.48
N LEU A 104 -7.34 -1.55 -3.81
CA LEU A 104 -6.30 -2.17 -4.63
C LEU A 104 -5.00 -1.35 -4.69
N THR A 105 -5.09 -0.02 -4.77
CA THR A 105 -3.95 0.81 -5.20
C THR A 105 -3.62 1.95 -4.24
N TYR A 106 -4.57 2.47 -3.48
CA TYR A 106 -4.31 3.63 -2.63
C TYR A 106 -3.60 3.21 -1.34
N THR A 107 -2.42 3.80 -1.11
CA THR A 107 -1.64 3.65 0.13
C THR A 107 -2.24 4.43 1.29
N HIS A 108 -3.00 5.48 1.01
CA HIS A 108 -3.69 6.32 2.00
C HIS A 108 -5.21 6.26 1.79
N PRO A 109 -6.00 6.26 2.87
CA PRO A 109 -7.45 6.39 2.75
C PRO A 109 -7.82 7.79 2.20
N PRO A 110 -8.99 7.91 1.53
CA PRO A 110 -9.52 9.20 1.10
C PRO A 110 -9.54 10.21 2.24
N VAL A 111 -9.23 11.47 1.94
CA VAL A 111 -9.11 12.50 2.97
C VAL A 111 -10.44 12.75 3.70
N ILE A 112 -11.57 12.54 3.02
CA ILE A 112 -12.89 12.61 3.64
C ILE A 112 -13.04 11.59 4.80
N ASP A 113 -12.57 10.36 4.60
CA ASP A 113 -12.65 9.29 5.61
C ASP A 113 -11.76 9.61 6.80
N ARG A 114 -10.57 10.17 6.54
CA ARG A 114 -9.64 10.63 7.59
C ARG A 114 -10.23 11.74 8.44
N ILE A 115 -10.78 12.79 7.80
CA ILE A 115 -11.39 13.92 8.51
C ILE A 115 -12.55 13.45 9.38
N GLN A 116 -13.37 12.52 8.88
CA GLN A 116 -14.47 11.95 9.65
C GLN A 116 -13.93 11.17 10.87
N ALA A 117 -12.94 10.31 10.69
CA ALA A 117 -12.32 9.55 11.78
C ALA A 117 -11.69 10.45 12.84
N ILE A 118 -10.97 11.49 12.43
CA ILE A 118 -10.35 12.50 13.32
C ILE A 118 -11.41 13.17 14.19
N ARG A 119 -12.50 13.66 13.59
CA ARG A 119 -13.57 14.35 14.32
C ARG A 119 -14.30 13.45 15.30
N LEU A 120 -14.56 12.20 14.91
CA LEU A 120 -15.18 11.20 15.79
C LEU A 120 -14.27 10.86 16.98
N HIS A 121 -12.98 10.69 16.75
CA HIS A 121 -11.99 10.42 17.79
C HIS A 121 -11.85 11.62 18.75
N ALA A 122 -11.74 12.84 18.22
CA ALA A 122 -11.67 14.06 19.00
C ALA A 122 -12.88 14.25 19.93
N ALA A 123 -14.10 14.01 19.41
CA ALA A 123 -15.33 14.08 20.20
C ALA A 123 -15.32 13.06 21.35
N SER A 124 -14.88 11.83 21.07
CA SER A 124 -14.80 10.74 22.06
C SER A 124 -13.76 11.01 23.16
N SER A 125 -12.60 11.55 22.79
CA SER A 125 -11.53 11.92 23.73
C SER A 125 -11.92 13.08 24.65
N CYS A 126 -12.70 14.05 24.15
CA CYS A 126 -13.25 15.15 24.95
C CYS A 126 -14.19 14.64 26.05
N VAL A 127 -15.11 13.72 25.71
CA VAL A 127 -16.02 13.10 26.69
C VAL A 127 -15.24 12.37 27.79
N ARG A 128 -14.17 11.64 27.42
CA ARG A 128 -13.35 10.89 28.38
C ARG A 128 -12.55 11.79 29.34
N LYS A 129 -12.06 12.95 28.89
CA LYS A 129 -11.35 13.92 29.76
C LYS A 129 -12.25 14.63 30.76
N ARG A 130 -13.58 14.58 30.58
CA ARG A 130 -14.57 15.26 31.45
C ARG A 130 -15.10 14.37 32.58
N LEU A 131 -14.86 13.06 32.52
CA LEU A 131 -15.15 12.08 33.59
C LEU A 131 -13.93 11.90 34.49
#